data_AF-A0A352VNZ5-F1
#
_entry.id   AF-A0A352VNZ5-F1
#
_cell.length_a   1.000
_cell.length_b   1.000
_cell.length_c   1.000
_cell.angle_alpha   90.00
_cell.angle_beta   90.00
_cell.angle_gamma   90.00
#
_symmetry.space_group_name_H-M   'P 1'
#
loop_
_entity.id
_entity.type
_entity.pdbx_description
1 polymer ?
#
loop_
_entity_poly.entity_id
_entity_poly.type
_entity_poly.pdbx_seq_one_letter_code
_entity_poly.pdbx_strand_id
1 'polypeptide(L)'
;MVLRAANRLVVAETNGAAIAAFPPPHTFFWAREVEINVGNNWYRKDGDSSFSIGVRQGEQEVVERYLANWSLYSAPPGSEQHMAAYFYPTLGPASEAFDAALAFTNSDVYRPLDGYRVMGSHYHTNLGRQLQATGSIDSRLSDFEVLRSAGIDIAGPVDRPRDDTQLEEQHWLFRGAERHSDDDFIVMPQMENTNLLGGHWDLLFSHPVYYVDERPEGTPLIAHHPEYGRVYNIGSVTDMMGMIEAEDMLVFMPHPRTKGSTGYPDAIRQTSQFQSDWYRGVGWRWGMGSDLSERRLSEKRVIPLLDDMNNWIADTSLRPKYLLAITETYGKAPGDDIYANGPVSYLRMDDLPEPGNYGPIVDALRDGEYFVTSGEVLIPSHRYEGRGTNMTLVADVEWTFPLDFVEIVYGDGVRTTTRRMSATDLPAFGRETFRIPFDGTGQAWVRFAAWDTAGNGAMTMPFRLYR
;
A
#
# COMPACT_ATOMS: atom_id res chain seq x y z
N MET A 1 25.17 -20.96 -7.85
CA MET A 1 25.39 -19.53 -8.07
C MET A 1 24.10 -18.80 -7.79
N VAL A 2 24.16 -17.70 -7.04
CA VAL A 2 23.04 -16.79 -6.83
C VAL A 2 22.86 -15.95 -8.08
N LEU A 3 21.61 -15.78 -8.51
CA LEU A 3 21.26 -14.94 -9.65
C LEU A 3 20.52 -13.70 -9.15
N ARG A 4 20.93 -12.52 -9.60
CA ARG A 4 20.24 -11.24 -9.40
C ARG A 4 19.51 -10.88 -10.68
N ALA A 5 18.25 -11.28 -10.77
CA ALA A 5 17.37 -10.99 -11.91
C ALA A 5 16.31 -9.97 -11.47
N ALA A 6 16.11 -8.91 -12.26
CA ALA A 6 15.17 -7.82 -11.94
C ALA A 6 13.73 -8.33 -11.70
N ASN A 7 13.30 -9.36 -12.44
CA ASN A 7 11.94 -9.91 -12.35
C ASN A 7 11.84 -11.20 -11.51
N ARG A 8 12.90 -11.52 -10.73
CA ARG A 8 12.89 -12.66 -9.80
C ARG A 8 12.58 -14.01 -10.47
N LEU A 9 13.02 -14.15 -11.71
CA LEU A 9 12.67 -15.23 -12.64
C LEU A 9 13.94 -15.86 -13.21
N VAL A 10 13.98 -17.18 -13.29
CA VAL A 10 15.02 -17.95 -13.99
C VAL A 10 14.37 -18.94 -14.94
N VAL A 11 14.90 -19.04 -16.16
CA VAL A 11 14.40 -19.96 -17.19
C VAL A 11 15.48 -20.96 -17.56
N ALA A 12 15.09 -22.22 -17.67
CA ALA A 12 15.90 -23.29 -18.23
C ALA A 12 15.28 -23.76 -19.53
N GLU A 13 16.08 -23.84 -20.60
CA GLU A 13 15.67 -24.36 -21.91
C GLU A 13 16.48 -25.61 -22.25
N THR A 14 15.79 -26.67 -22.67
CA THR A 14 16.42 -27.90 -23.16
C THR A 14 15.57 -28.50 -24.27
N ASN A 15 16.19 -29.00 -25.35
CA ASN A 15 15.54 -29.83 -26.36
C ASN A 15 14.20 -29.27 -26.92
N GLY A 16 14.12 -27.95 -27.15
CA GLY A 16 12.92 -27.30 -27.69
C GLY A 16 11.78 -27.11 -26.69
N ALA A 17 12.04 -27.23 -25.39
CA ALA A 17 11.12 -26.90 -24.31
C ALA A 17 11.82 -26.03 -23.26
N ALA A 18 11.06 -25.25 -22.53
CA ALA A 18 11.57 -24.39 -21.47
C ALA A 18 10.70 -24.45 -20.21
N ILE A 19 11.31 -24.17 -19.05
CA ILE A 19 10.63 -24.06 -17.76
C ILE A 19 11.13 -22.83 -17.02
N ALA A 20 10.19 -21.98 -16.61
CA ALA A 20 10.46 -20.83 -15.74
C ALA A 20 10.24 -21.23 -14.27
N ALA A 21 11.07 -20.71 -13.37
CA ALA A 21 10.88 -20.78 -11.92
C ALA A 21 10.85 -19.37 -11.32
N PHE A 22 9.82 -19.05 -10.56
CA PHE A 22 9.59 -17.72 -9.98
C PHE A 22 8.77 -17.79 -8.68
N PRO A 23 8.92 -16.81 -7.78
CA PRO A 23 8.21 -16.79 -6.51
C PRO A 23 6.84 -16.10 -6.63
N PRO A 24 5.95 -16.24 -5.63
CA PRO A 24 4.91 -15.25 -5.40
C PRO A 24 5.49 -13.82 -5.35
N PRO A 25 4.85 -12.80 -5.95
CA PRO A 25 5.43 -11.47 -6.06
C PRO A 25 5.56 -10.76 -4.71
N HIS A 26 4.65 -10.98 -3.77
CA HIS A 26 4.61 -10.23 -2.50
C HIS A 26 4.85 -11.10 -1.27
N THR A 27 4.20 -12.26 -1.18
CA THR A 27 4.31 -13.14 0.00
C THR A 27 5.66 -13.83 0.13
N PHE A 28 6.48 -13.83 -0.94
CA PHE A 28 7.87 -14.33 -0.92
C PHE A 28 8.89 -13.37 -0.29
N PHE A 29 8.48 -12.11 -0.08
CA PHE A 29 9.28 -11.09 0.58
C PHE A 29 8.77 -10.81 1.98
N TRP A 30 9.69 -10.64 2.92
CA TRP A 30 9.38 -10.14 4.25
C TRP A 30 9.59 -8.63 4.31
N ALA A 31 9.14 -8.03 5.41
CA ALA A 31 9.36 -6.61 5.67
C ALA A 31 10.87 -6.26 5.65
N ARG A 32 11.24 -5.34 4.75
CA ARG A 32 12.57 -4.72 4.68
C ARG A 32 12.47 -3.20 4.77
N GLU A 33 13.61 -2.53 4.95
CA GLU A 33 13.72 -1.07 4.89
C GLU A 33 14.13 -0.57 3.50
N VAL A 34 14.71 -1.44 2.65
CA VAL A 34 15.13 -1.11 1.28
C VAL A 34 14.72 -2.23 0.33
N GLU A 35 14.59 -1.90 -0.95
CA GLU A 35 14.06 -2.80 -1.97
C GLU A 35 15.16 -3.40 -2.86
N ILE A 36 16.42 -3.23 -2.47
CA ILE A 36 17.57 -3.69 -3.26
C ILE A 36 17.48 -5.20 -3.50
N ASN A 37 17.60 -5.61 -4.76
CA ASN A 37 17.59 -7.00 -5.16
C ASN A 37 18.83 -7.75 -4.63
N VAL A 38 18.60 -8.68 -3.70
CA VAL A 38 19.63 -9.48 -3.04
C VAL A 38 19.90 -10.83 -3.72
N GLY A 39 19.22 -11.10 -4.83
CA GLY A 39 19.35 -12.35 -5.60
C GLY A 39 18.40 -13.43 -5.14
N ASN A 40 17.18 -13.40 -5.70
CA ASN A 40 16.06 -14.25 -5.32
C ASN A 40 15.95 -15.55 -6.14
N ASN A 41 16.94 -15.83 -7.00
CA ASN A 41 17.00 -17.03 -7.81
C ASN A 41 18.36 -17.70 -7.70
N TRP A 42 18.44 -18.98 -8.07
CA TRP A 42 19.69 -19.72 -8.10
C TRP A 42 19.76 -20.68 -9.28
N TYR A 43 20.99 -20.98 -9.65
CA TYR A 43 21.36 -22.02 -10.60
C TYR A 43 22.54 -22.82 -10.06
N ARG A 44 22.53 -24.14 -10.26
CA ARG A 44 23.66 -25.02 -9.92
C ARG A 44 23.86 -26.04 -11.03
N LYS A 45 25.08 -26.16 -11.56
CA LYS A 45 25.48 -27.31 -12.37
C LYS A 45 25.66 -28.51 -11.43
N ASP A 46 24.89 -29.57 -11.63
CA ASP A 46 24.93 -30.78 -10.79
C ASP A 46 25.86 -31.86 -11.37
N GLY A 47 26.08 -31.83 -12.68
CA GLY A 47 26.93 -32.75 -13.43
C GLY A 47 27.08 -32.28 -14.88
N ASP A 48 27.71 -33.08 -15.74
CA ASP A 48 27.94 -32.69 -17.14
C ASP A 48 26.66 -32.63 -17.99
N SER A 49 25.63 -33.36 -17.59
CA SER A 49 24.33 -33.42 -18.28
C SER A 49 23.15 -32.98 -17.40
N SER A 50 23.41 -32.42 -16.23
CA SER A 50 22.36 -32.04 -15.28
C SER A 50 22.66 -30.73 -14.56
N PHE A 51 21.60 -29.98 -14.30
CA PHE A 51 21.62 -28.75 -13.53
C PHE A 51 20.29 -28.56 -12.83
N SER A 52 20.28 -27.68 -11.83
CA SER A 52 19.10 -27.29 -11.08
C SER A 52 18.94 -25.77 -11.12
N ILE A 53 17.70 -25.32 -11.17
CA ILE A 53 17.30 -23.91 -11.05
C ILE A 53 16.21 -23.77 -9.98
N GLY A 54 16.04 -22.58 -9.44
CA GLY A 54 14.90 -22.30 -8.58
C GLY A 54 14.91 -20.91 -7.99
N VAL A 55 14.00 -20.71 -7.04
CA VAL A 55 13.92 -19.51 -6.19
C VAL A 55 14.68 -19.73 -4.89
N ARG A 56 15.16 -18.64 -4.32
CA ARG A 56 15.75 -18.62 -2.97
C ARG A 56 15.50 -17.28 -2.33
N GLN A 57 15.52 -17.27 -1.01
CA GLN A 57 15.54 -16.04 -0.24
C GLN A 57 17.00 -15.60 -0.06
N GLY A 58 17.25 -14.29 -0.04
CA GLY A 58 18.58 -13.77 0.22
C GLY A 58 19.09 -14.17 1.61
N GLU A 59 20.41 -14.33 1.75
CA GLU A 59 21.02 -14.75 3.02
C GLU A 59 21.12 -13.62 4.05
N GLN A 60 21.25 -12.38 3.59
CA GLN A 60 21.40 -11.20 4.44
C GLN A 60 21.05 -9.92 3.67
N GLU A 61 20.81 -8.84 4.42
CA GLU A 61 20.72 -7.49 3.88
C GLU A 61 22.06 -7.04 3.30
N VAL A 62 22.02 -6.09 2.37
CA VAL A 62 23.21 -5.55 1.69
C VAL A 62 23.56 -4.14 2.12
N VAL A 63 22.66 -3.46 2.84
CA VAL A 63 22.92 -2.14 3.44
C VAL A 63 23.29 -2.34 4.90
N GLU A 64 24.50 -1.92 5.27
CA GLU A 64 25.07 -2.10 6.62
C GLU A 64 24.13 -1.63 7.73
N ARG A 65 23.51 -0.45 7.54
CA ARG A 65 22.54 0.14 8.48
C ARG A 65 21.36 -0.79 8.81
N TYR A 66 20.97 -1.66 7.87
CA TYR A 66 19.76 -2.47 7.96
C TYR A 66 20.04 -3.97 8.15
N LEU A 67 21.30 -4.37 8.40
CA LEU A 67 21.66 -5.78 8.62
C LEU A 67 20.84 -6.45 9.73
N ALA A 68 20.58 -5.73 10.82
CA ALA A 68 19.77 -6.24 11.94
C ALA A 68 18.27 -6.37 11.60
N ASN A 69 17.81 -5.71 10.53
CA ASN A 69 16.42 -5.72 10.08
C ASN A 69 16.15 -6.84 9.07
N TRP A 70 17.09 -7.78 8.89
CA TRP A 70 16.89 -8.99 8.09
C TRP A 70 16.01 -10.00 8.83
N SER A 71 14.78 -9.59 9.14
CA SER A 71 13.83 -10.41 9.88
C SER A 71 13.14 -11.39 8.95
N LEU A 72 13.46 -12.68 9.08
CA LEU A 72 12.76 -13.75 8.38
C LEU A 72 11.29 -13.85 8.82
N TYR A 73 10.55 -14.72 8.15
CA TYR A 73 9.15 -14.99 8.45
C TYR A 73 8.89 -15.42 9.89
N SER A 74 7.72 -15.03 10.39
CA SER A 74 7.10 -15.67 11.55
C SER A 74 6.24 -16.87 11.12
N ALA A 75 6.01 -17.81 12.02
CA ALA A 75 4.94 -18.79 11.94
C ALA A 75 4.74 -19.41 13.33
N PRO A 76 3.53 -19.51 13.89
CA PRO A 76 3.30 -20.19 15.16
C PRO A 76 3.75 -21.66 15.10
N PRO A 77 4.35 -22.21 16.17
CA PRO A 77 4.69 -23.63 16.22
C PRO A 77 3.47 -24.53 15.94
N GLY A 78 3.64 -25.51 15.06
CA GLY A 78 2.57 -26.46 14.69
C GLY A 78 1.57 -25.93 13.67
N SER A 79 1.74 -24.72 13.14
CA SER A 79 0.94 -24.22 12.01
C SER A 79 1.43 -24.79 10.67
N GLU A 80 0.52 -24.89 9.71
CA GLU A 80 0.87 -25.09 8.31
C GLU A 80 1.60 -23.85 7.78
N GLN A 81 2.68 -24.05 7.03
CA GLN A 81 3.48 -22.96 6.45
C GLN A 81 3.34 -22.95 4.94
N HIS A 82 2.81 -21.87 4.40
CA HIS A 82 2.60 -21.61 2.98
C HIS A 82 3.89 -21.08 2.34
N MET A 83 4.74 -21.99 1.85
CA MET A 83 5.99 -21.66 1.15
C MET A 83 5.85 -21.91 -0.36
N ALA A 84 5.12 -21.04 -1.04
CA ALA A 84 4.82 -21.21 -2.46
C ALA A 84 6.03 -20.91 -3.37
N ALA A 85 6.14 -21.68 -4.45
CA ALA A 85 7.02 -21.45 -5.58
C ALA A 85 6.32 -21.92 -6.86
N TYR A 86 6.50 -21.20 -7.96
CA TYR A 86 5.84 -21.48 -9.23
C TYR A 86 6.83 -21.99 -10.27
N PHE A 87 6.36 -22.96 -11.05
CA PHE A 87 7.08 -23.51 -12.20
C PHE A 87 6.16 -23.50 -13.42
N TYR A 88 6.59 -22.86 -14.50
CA TYR A 88 5.79 -22.71 -15.72
C TYR A 88 6.48 -23.38 -16.91
N PRO A 89 6.05 -24.59 -17.32
CA PRO A 89 6.61 -25.29 -18.47
C PRO A 89 5.98 -24.80 -19.77
N THR A 90 6.79 -24.75 -20.83
CA THR A 90 6.37 -24.41 -22.20
C THR A 90 7.00 -25.37 -23.21
N LEU A 91 6.27 -25.63 -24.30
CA LEU A 91 6.80 -26.30 -25.49
C LEU A 91 7.27 -25.23 -26.49
N GLY A 92 8.39 -24.58 -26.17
CA GLY A 92 8.92 -23.44 -26.91
C GLY A 92 10.28 -22.99 -26.39
N PRO A 93 10.87 -21.92 -26.97
CA PRO A 93 12.11 -21.33 -26.51
C PRO A 93 11.98 -20.65 -25.13
N ALA A 94 13.12 -20.36 -24.50
CA ALA A 94 13.20 -19.71 -23.19
C ALA A 94 12.43 -18.39 -23.11
N SER A 95 12.38 -17.62 -24.20
CA SER A 95 11.66 -16.35 -24.26
C SER A 95 10.16 -16.53 -24.03
N GLU A 96 9.56 -17.60 -24.53
CA GLU A 96 8.12 -17.86 -24.32
C GLU A 96 7.83 -18.21 -22.85
N ALA A 97 8.68 -19.03 -22.21
CA ALA A 97 8.56 -19.32 -20.78
C ALA A 97 8.79 -18.07 -19.93
N PHE A 98 9.73 -17.21 -20.33
CA PHE A 98 10.01 -15.94 -19.65
C PHE A 98 8.78 -15.02 -19.71
N ASP A 99 8.26 -14.76 -20.91
CA ASP A 99 7.13 -13.85 -21.11
C ASP A 99 5.86 -14.37 -20.42
N ALA A 100 5.59 -15.69 -20.49
CA ALA A 100 4.43 -16.29 -19.85
C ALA A 100 4.50 -16.26 -18.32
N ALA A 101 5.69 -16.45 -17.73
CA ALA A 101 5.88 -16.32 -16.29
C ALA A 101 5.76 -14.85 -15.85
N LEU A 102 6.34 -13.93 -16.61
CA LEU A 102 6.34 -12.50 -16.31
C LEU A 102 4.93 -11.88 -16.42
N ALA A 103 4.06 -12.45 -17.26
CA ALA A 103 2.66 -12.03 -17.36
C ALA A 103 1.90 -12.13 -16.03
N PHE A 104 2.28 -13.06 -15.12
CA PHE A 104 1.62 -13.21 -13.83
C PHE A 104 1.75 -11.98 -12.91
N THR A 105 2.77 -11.14 -13.09
CA THR A 105 2.96 -9.90 -12.34
C THR A 105 2.71 -8.66 -13.20
N ASN A 106 2.05 -8.82 -14.36
CA ASN A 106 1.88 -7.76 -15.35
C ASN A 106 3.22 -7.11 -15.75
N SER A 107 4.29 -7.90 -15.86
CA SER A 107 5.66 -7.39 -16.07
C SER A 107 6.21 -6.50 -14.97
N ASP A 108 5.78 -6.73 -13.73
CA ASP A 108 6.10 -5.92 -12.55
C ASP A 108 5.67 -4.45 -12.69
N VAL A 109 4.53 -4.26 -13.37
CA VAL A 109 3.92 -2.96 -13.60
C VAL A 109 2.46 -3.01 -13.13
N TYR A 110 2.04 -2.03 -12.34
CA TYR A 110 0.63 -1.86 -12.01
C TYR A 110 -0.14 -1.49 -13.27
N ARG A 111 -1.07 -2.36 -13.65
CA ARG A 111 -1.82 -2.21 -14.89
C ARG A 111 -2.79 -1.02 -14.79
N PRO A 112 -2.79 -0.08 -15.75
CA PRO A 112 -3.80 0.95 -15.84
C PRO A 112 -5.21 0.36 -15.89
N LEU A 113 -6.15 1.03 -15.23
CA LEU A 113 -7.54 0.63 -15.18
C LEU A 113 -8.41 1.84 -15.52
N ASP A 114 -9.32 1.69 -16.49
CA ASP A 114 -10.16 2.79 -16.96
C ASP A 114 -10.95 3.43 -15.81
N GLY A 115 -10.87 4.75 -15.69
CA GLY A 115 -11.48 5.52 -14.61
C GLY A 115 -10.75 5.45 -13.27
N TYR A 116 -9.50 4.96 -13.26
CA TYR A 116 -8.66 4.89 -12.07
C TYR A 116 -7.26 5.45 -12.29
N ARG A 117 -6.67 5.94 -11.19
CA ARG A 117 -5.25 6.30 -11.05
C ARG A 117 -4.58 5.48 -9.96
N VAL A 118 -3.37 5.00 -10.23
CA VAL A 118 -2.59 4.14 -9.34
C VAL A 118 -1.77 4.99 -8.38
N MET A 119 -2.06 4.87 -7.09
CA MET A 119 -1.33 5.57 -6.02
C MET A 119 -0.46 4.59 -5.23
N GLY A 120 0.85 4.87 -5.20
CA GLY A 120 1.79 4.32 -4.22
C GLY A 120 2.08 5.37 -3.14
N SER A 121 2.06 4.98 -1.87
CA SER A 121 2.20 5.93 -0.76
C SER A 121 3.27 5.50 0.25
N HIS A 122 3.70 6.46 1.07
CA HIS A 122 4.65 6.27 2.17
C HIS A 122 6.03 5.80 1.70
N TYR A 123 6.67 6.59 0.82
CA TYR A 123 8.04 6.35 0.40
C TYR A 123 9.03 7.24 1.16
N HIS A 124 10.02 6.67 1.84
CA HIS A 124 11.05 7.43 2.55
C HIS A 124 12.14 7.91 1.57
N THR A 125 11.78 8.79 0.64
CA THR A 125 12.72 9.38 -0.34
C THR A 125 13.51 10.55 0.25
N ASN A 126 12.98 11.22 1.27
CA ASN A 126 13.50 12.49 1.82
C ASN A 126 13.56 13.59 0.75
N LEU A 127 12.48 13.77 0.00
CA LEU A 127 12.40 14.66 -1.16
C LEU A 127 12.98 16.05 -0.88
N GLY A 128 12.48 16.73 0.15
CA GLY A 128 12.88 18.10 0.47
C GLY A 128 14.37 18.19 0.79
N ARG A 129 14.87 17.31 1.66
CA ARG A 129 16.29 17.27 2.07
C ARG A 129 17.21 16.88 0.92
N GLN A 130 16.81 15.94 0.07
CA GLN A 130 17.62 15.53 -1.10
C GLN A 130 17.77 16.70 -2.07
N LEU A 131 16.68 17.40 -2.39
CA LEU A 131 16.74 18.57 -3.27
C LEU A 131 17.57 19.71 -2.67
N GLN A 132 17.39 20.00 -1.38
CA GLN A 132 18.20 20.98 -0.67
C GLN A 132 19.70 20.62 -0.73
N ALA A 133 20.05 19.35 -0.55
CA ALA A 133 21.44 18.87 -0.65
C ALA A 133 22.03 19.02 -2.06
N THR A 134 21.21 18.94 -3.11
CA THR A 134 21.67 19.24 -4.48
C THR A 134 21.86 20.73 -4.75
N GLY A 135 21.25 21.60 -3.94
CA GLY A 135 21.24 23.05 -4.12
C GLY A 135 20.35 23.53 -5.28
N SER A 136 19.49 22.67 -5.84
CA SER A 136 18.59 23.01 -6.95
C SER A 136 17.25 22.27 -6.85
N ILE A 137 16.15 23.02 -6.92
CA ILE A 137 14.79 22.46 -6.92
C ILE A 137 14.49 21.69 -8.21
N ASP A 138 15.24 21.97 -9.27
CA ASP A 138 15.09 21.37 -10.59
C ASP A 138 15.93 20.09 -10.76
N SER A 139 16.65 19.67 -9.71
CA SER A 139 17.37 18.40 -9.71
C SER A 139 16.39 17.23 -9.82
N ARG A 140 16.58 16.35 -10.80
CA ARG A 140 15.80 15.12 -10.92
C ARG A 140 16.26 14.07 -9.92
N LEU A 141 15.34 13.51 -9.17
CA LEU A 141 15.58 12.36 -8.30
C LEU A 141 15.15 11.07 -9.02
N SER A 142 16.02 10.06 -9.01
CA SER A 142 15.74 8.77 -9.66
C SER A 142 14.53 8.06 -9.07
N ASP A 143 14.16 8.41 -7.83
CA ASP A 143 13.09 7.72 -7.13
C ASP A 143 11.78 7.75 -7.91
N PHE A 144 11.43 8.92 -8.43
CA PHE A 144 10.16 9.11 -9.13
C PHE A 144 10.17 8.54 -10.55
N GLU A 145 11.33 8.48 -11.20
CA GLU A 145 11.47 7.82 -12.50
C GLU A 145 11.20 6.31 -12.37
N VAL A 146 11.74 5.71 -11.30
CA VAL A 146 11.55 4.29 -10.96
C VAL A 146 10.10 3.99 -10.57
N LEU A 147 9.50 4.80 -9.70
CA LEU A 147 8.10 4.64 -9.32
C LEU A 147 7.16 4.78 -10.52
N ARG A 148 7.37 5.79 -11.38
CA ARG A 148 6.61 5.98 -12.62
C ARG A 148 6.74 4.77 -13.54
N SER A 149 7.94 4.22 -13.69
CA SER A 149 8.17 3.01 -14.51
C SER A 149 7.42 1.77 -14.03
N ALA A 150 7.03 1.72 -12.75
CA ALA A 150 6.26 0.64 -12.17
C ALA A 150 4.74 0.80 -12.38
N GLY A 151 4.30 1.82 -13.14
CA GLY A 151 2.88 2.08 -13.40
C GLY A 151 2.18 2.84 -12.27
N ILE A 152 2.95 3.58 -11.46
CA ILE A 152 2.39 4.48 -10.45
C ILE A 152 2.13 5.84 -11.10
N ASP A 153 0.89 6.34 -10.95
CA ASP A 153 0.47 7.66 -11.40
C ASP A 153 0.65 8.71 -10.29
N ILE A 154 0.47 8.31 -9.01
CA ILE A 154 0.58 9.18 -7.84
C ILE A 154 1.58 8.57 -6.86
N ALA A 155 2.73 9.22 -6.68
CA ALA A 155 3.75 8.84 -5.71
C ALA A 155 3.66 9.72 -4.45
N GLY A 156 3.48 9.09 -3.29
CA GLY A 156 3.45 9.76 -1.99
C GLY A 156 4.78 9.63 -1.23
N PRO A 157 5.79 10.50 -1.43
CA PRO A 157 6.93 10.57 -0.54
C PRO A 157 6.49 11.07 0.84
N VAL A 158 7.12 10.53 1.87
CA VAL A 158 6.80 10.86 3.25
C VAL A 158 8.04 11.38 3.97
N ASP A 159 8.18 12.69 3.99
CA ASP A 159 9.31 13.36 4.60
C ASP A 159 9.09 13.53 6.11
N ARG A 160 10.18 13.71 6.85
CA ARG A 160 10.12 14.01 8.29
C ARG A 160 10.87 15.31 8.64
N PRO A 161 10.41 16.47 8.17
CA PRO A 161 10.94 17.77 8.61
C PRO A 161 10.88 17.92 10.13
N ARG A 162 11.99 18.32 10.73
CA ARG A 162 12.15 18.52 12.18
C ARG A 162 13.03 19.73 12.44
N ASP A 163 13.01 20.19 13.70
CA ASP A 163 13.90 21.21 14.24
C ASP A 163 13.76 22.59 13.56
N ASP A 164 14.74 23.48 13.77
CA ASP A 164 14.70 24.88 13.32
C ASP A 164 14.61 25.02 11.78
N THR A 165 14.92 23.96 11.02
CA THR A 165 14.85 23.90 9.54
C THR A 165 13.50 23.41 9.01
N GLN A 166 12.52 23.10 9.89
CA GLN A 166 11.26 22.46 9.52
C GLN A 166 10.48 23.19 8.41
N LEU A 167 10.43 24.53 8.44
CA LEU A 167 9.72 25.33 7.43
C LEU A 167 10.45 25.35 6.09
N GLU A 168 11.78 25.45 6.10
CA GLU A 168 12.59 25.40 4.89
C GLU A 168 12.45 24.02 4.23
N GLU A 169 12.56 22.94 4.99
CA GLU A 169 12.40 21.59 4.46
C GLU A 169 10.99 21.33 3.89
N GLN A 170 9.93 21.84 4.53
CA GLN A 170 8.58 21.83 3.97
C GLN A 170 8.50 22.59 2.65
N HIS A 171 9.17 23.74 2.54
CA HIS A 171 9.21 24.50 1.30
C HIS A 171 9.81 23.68 0.16
N TRP A 172 10.97 23.05 0.41
CA TRP A 172 11.61 22.16 -0.56
C TRP A 172 10.76 20.93 -0.90
N LEU A 173 10.07 20.35 0.07
CA LEU A 173 9.13 19.25 -0.14
C LEU A 173 7.98 19.67 -1.07
N PHE A 174 7.27 20.76 -0.75
CA PHE A 174 6.10 21.20 -1.51
C PHE A 174 6.47 21.64 -2.93
N ARG A 175 7.51 22.48 -3.07
CA ARG A 175 7.98 22.94 -4.38
C ARG A 175 8.62 21.81 -5.18
N GLY A 176 9.33 20.91 -4.50
CA GLY A 176 9.95 19.75 -5.13
C GLY A 176 8.90 18.80 -5.69
N ALA A 177 7.85 18.53 -4.93
CA ALA A 177 6.73 17.70 -5.36
C ALA A 177 6.06 18.28 -6.61
N GLU A 178 5.76 19.58 -6.62
CA GLU A 178 5.21 20.27 -7.80
C GLU A 178 6.15 20.18 -9.01
N ARG A 179 7.47 20.31 -8.82
CA ARG A 179 8.47 20.22 -9.92
C ARG A 179 8.72 18.81 -10.45
N HIS A 180 8.42 17.79 -9.65
CA HIS A 180 8.52 16.39 -10.04
C HIS A 180 7.20 15.84 -10.59
N SER A 181 6.17 16.68 -10.66
CA SER A 181 4.86 16.34 -11.18
C SER A 181 4.69 16.86 -12.62
N ASP A 182 3.87 16.17 -13.40
CA ASP A 182 3.37 16.56 -14.70
C ASP A 182 1.93 16.05 -14.90
N ASP A 183 1.35 16.27 -16.08
CA ASP A 183 -0.04 15.92 -16.39
C ASP A 183 -0.33 14.41 -16.29
N ASP A 184 0.70 13.56 -16.34
CA ASP A 184 0.60 12.09 -16.32
C ASP A 184 1.21 11.47 -15.05
N PHE A 185 1.78 12.27 -14.14
CA PHE A 185 2.41 11.77 -12.91
C PHE A 185 2.44 12.83 -11.81
N ILE A 186 1.90 12.51 -10.63
CA ILE A 186 1.88 13.42 -9.48
C ILE A 186 2.76 12.91 -8.36
N VAL A 187 3.61 13.79 -7.83
CA VAL A 187 4.23 13.61 -6.52
C VAL A 187 3.38 14.31 -5.48
N MET A 188 2.73 13.55 -4.60
CA MET A 188 1.89 14.09 -3.54
C MET A 188 2.72 14.19 -2.24
N PRO A 189 3.06 15.39 -1.76
CA PRO A 189 3.85 15.54 -0.56
C PRO A 189 3.08 15.01 0.66
N GLN A 190 3.75 14.22 1.48
CA GLN A 190 3.23 13.71 2.76
C GLN A 190 4.29 13.89 3.85
N MET A 191 3.87 13.85 5.11
CA MET A 191 4.78 13.90 6.25
C MET A 191 4.44 12.84 7.29
N GLU A 192 5.44 12.08 7.75
CA GLU A 192 5.24 11.13 8.86
C GLU A 192 5.65 11.77 10.18
N ASN A 193 4.75 11.66 11.14
CA ASN A 193 4.86 12.24 12.47
C ASN A 193 4.68 11.19 13.57
N THR A 194 5.23 11.45 14.75
CA THR A 194 5.27 10.49 15.87
C THR A 194 4.81 11.05 17.21
N ASN A 195 4.43 12.34 17.23
CA ASN A 195 4.18 13.11 18.45
C ASN A 195 2.73 12.99 18.95
N LEU A 196 1.82 13.79 18.39
CA LEU A 196 0.57 14.21 19.03
C LEU A 196 -0.57 13.20 18.88
N LEU A 197 -0.69 12.55 17.72
CA LEU A 197 -1.89 11.79 17.39
C LEU A 197 -1.83 10.30 17.82
N GLY A 198 -0.71 9.87 18.41
CA GLY A 198 -0.48 8.50 18.88
C GLY A 198 0.08 7.59 17.79
N GLY A 199 1.09 6.79 18.15
CA GLY A 199 1.87 6.00 17.18
C GLY A 199 2.54 6.88 16.13
N HIS A 200 2.86 6.30 14.97
CA HIS A 200 3.21 7.07 13.80
C HIS A 200 1.95 7.41 13.00
N TRP A 201 1.96 8.55 12.31
CA TRP A 201 0.85 9.00 11.50
C TRP A 201 1.34 9.85 10.34
N ASP A 202 0.79 9.59 9.17
CA ASP A 202 1.03 10.32 7.94
C ASP A 202 0.04 11.48 7.86
N LEU A 203 0.53 12.64 7.48
CA LEU A 203 -0.23 13.81 7.08
C LEU A 203 -0.22 13.90 5.56
N LEU A 204 -1.39 13.79 4.96
CA LEU A 204 -1.60 13.91 3.52
C LEU A 204 -2.16 15.30 3.23
N PHE A 205 -1.42 16.07 2.43
CA PHE A 205 -1.74 17.45 2.11
C PHE A 205 -2.65 17.54 0.89
N SER A 206 -3.71 18.34 0.96
CA SER A 206 -4.56 18.77 -0.17
C SER A 206 -3.93 19.91 -0.96
N HIS A 207 -3.12 20.74 -0.30
CA HIS A 207 -2.31 21.83 -0.86
C HIS A 207 -1.14 22.13 0.09
N PRO A 208 -0.13 22.93 -0.32
CA PRO A 208 0.97 23.30 0.57
C PRO A 208 0.49 24.02 1.85
N VAL A 209 0.79 23.43 3.01
CA VAL A 209 0.46 23.98 4.34
C VAL A 209 1.72 23.95 5.19
N TYR A 210 2.12 25.12 5.69
CA TYR A 210 3.31 25.26 6.52
C TYR A 210 2.95 25.22 8.00
N TYR A 211 3.65 24.41 8.77
CA TYR A 211 3.50 24.35 10.22
C TYR A 211 4.82 24.07 10.95
N VAL A 212 4.85 24.38 12.23
CA VAL A 212 5.93 23.98 13.15
C VAL A 212 5.36 23.21 14.32
N ASP A 213 6.08 22.17 14.76
CA ASP A 213 5.73 21.33 15.91
C ASP A 213 6.10 21.99 17.26
N GLU A 214 5.96 23.31 17.36
CA GLU A 214 6.22 24.08 18.56
C GLU A 214 5.22 25.24 18.68
N ARG A 215 4.62 25.38 19.87
CA ARG A 215 3.79 26.55 20.20
C ARG A 215 4.08 27.02 21.62
N PRO A 216 5.06 27.92 21.81
CA PRO A 216 5.36 28.51 23.11
C PRO A 216 4.15 29.29 23.67
N GLU A 217 4.07 29.42 24.99
CA GLU A 217 3.01 30.19 25.65
C GLU A 217 2.92 31.62 25.08
N GLY A 218 1.69 32.07 24.77
CA GLY A 218 1.44 33.37 24.16
C GLY A 218 1.57 33.40 22.63
N THR A 219 2.06 32.33 21.99
CA THR A 219 2.13 32.23 20.52
C THR A 219 0.75 31.89 19.93
N PRO A 220 0.24 32.65 18.94
CA PRO A 220 -1.02 32.33 18.29
C PRO A 220 -0.92 31.03 17.49
N LEU A 221 -2.04 30.31 17.35
CA LEU A 221 -2.10 29.09 16.52
C LEU A 221 -1.72 29.39 15.07
N ILE A 222 -2.17 30.53 14.54
CA ILE A 222 -1.89 30.96 13.18
C ILE A 222 -1.03 32.23 13.25
N ALA A 223 0.08 32.23 12.52
CA ALA A 223 0.96 33.37 12.34
C ALA A 223 1.23 33.62 10.85
N HIS A 224 1.73 34.82 10.55
CA HIS A 224 2.22 35.16 9.21
C HIS A 224 3.76 35.18 9.22
N HIS A 225 4.38 34.25 8.51
CA HIS A 225 5.81 34.21 8.26
C HIS A 225 6.15 35.07 7.02
N PRO A 226 7.20 35.91 7.06
CA PRO A 226 7.54 36.80 5.95
C PRO A 226 7.86 36.07 4.64
N GLU A 227 8.34 34.83 4.71
CA GLU A 227 8.73 34.02 3.54
C GLU A 227 7.68 32.98 3.14
N TYR A 228 6.99 32.37 4.12
CA TYR A 228 6.11 31.21 3.89
C TYR A 228 4.62 31.56 3.99
N GLY A 229 4.29 32.81 4.31
CA GLY A 229 2.91 33.26 4.47
C GLY A 229 2.27 32.67 5.72
N ARG A 230 1.10 32.05 5.59
CA ARG A 230 0.37 31.48 6.73
C ARG A 230 1.10 30.25 7.28
N VAL A 231 1.44 30.29 8.57
CA VAL A 231 2.08 29.19 9.31
C VAL A 231 1.24 28.84 10.54
N TYR A 232 1.09 27.54 10.79
CA TYR A 232 0.48 27.01 12.00
C TYR A 232 1.54 26.67 13.06
N ASN A 233 1.38 27.17 14.29
CA ASN A 233 2.20 26.80 15.44
C ASN A 233 1.44 25.73 16.24
N ILE A 234 1.92 24.49 16.22
CA ILE A 234 1.20 23.35 16.78
C ILE A 234 1.76 23.00 18.16
N GLY A 235 0.92 23.06 19.19
CA GLY A 235 1.28 22.67 20.56
C GLY A 235 0.45 21.54 21.15
N SER A 236 -0.60 21.10 20.46
CA SER A 236 -1.57 20.14 21.01
C SER A 236 -2.29 19.36 19.93
N VAL A 237 -2.97 18.28 20.34
CA VAL A 237 -3.87 17.50 19.46
C VAL A 237 -4.97 18.39 18.87
N THR A 238 -5.54 19.30 19.67
CA THR A 238 -6.58 20.23 19.21
C THR A 238 -6.05 21.15 18.12
N ASP A 239 -4.83 21.67 18.28
CA ASP A 239 -4.20 22.53 17.27
C ASP A 239 -3.96 21.76 15.96
N MET A 240 -3.40 20.55 16.05
CA MET A 240 -3.12 19.70 14.89
C MET A 240 -4.41 19.33 14.15
N MET A 241 -5.42 18.80 14.86
CA MET A 241 -6.70 18.44 14.24
C MET A 241 -7.46 19.65 13.70
N GLY A 242 -7.34 20.81 14.34
CA GLY A 242 -7.92 22.06 13.86
C GLY A 242 -7.29 22.55 12.55
N MET A 243 -5.96 22.42 12.41
CA MET A 243 -5.27 22.69 11.15
C MET A 243 -5.69 21.69 10.07
N ILE A 244 -5.69 20.40 10.39
CA ILE A 244 -6.07 19.32 9.46
C ILE A 244 -7.46 19.58 8.87
N GLU A 245 -8.43 19.92 9.71
CA GLU A 245 -9.79 20.22 9.26
C GLU A 245 -9.90 21.55 8.49
N ALA A 246 -9.19 22.60 8.93
CA ALA A 246 -9.24 23.91 8.27
C ALA A 246 -8.56 23.95 6.90
N GLU A 247 -7.66 23.00 6.64
CA GLU A 247 -6.89 22.90 5.40
C GLU A 247 -7.23 21.66 4.57
N ASP A 248 -8.32 20.95 4.89
CA ASP A 248 -8.76 19.77 4.14
C ASP A 248 -7.70 18.66 4.00
N MET A 249 -6.95 18.34 5.07
CA MET A 249 -5.88 17.34 5.07
C MET A 249 -6.35 16.00 5.66
N LEU A 250 -5.68 14.89 5.32
CA LEU A 250 -5.99 13.58 5.89
C LEU A 250 -4.88 13.02 6.75
N VAL A 251 -5.28 12.22 7.73
CA VAL A 251 -4.38 11.42 8.56
C VAL A 251 -4.61 9.93 8.35
N PHE A 252 -3.54 9.19 8.08
CA PHE A 252 -3.52 7.73 8.13
C PHE A 252 -2.40 7.27 9.06
N MET A 253 -2.61 6.21 9.84
CA MET A 253 -1.52 5.58 10.58
C MET A 253 -0.84 4.51 9.72
N PRO A 254 0.41 4.70 9.27
CA PRO A 254 1.02 3.86 8.23
C PRO A 254 1.19 2.39 8.62
N HIS A 255 1.76 2.12 9.79
CA HIS A 255 2.12 0.76 10.21
C HIS A 255 1.48 0.39 11.55
N PRO A 256 0.16 0.16 11.59
CA PRO A 256 -0.55 -0.06 12.84
C PRO A 256 -0.08 -1.33 13.58
N ARG A 257 -0.16 -1.30 14.91
CA ARG A 257 0.20 -2.42 15.81
C ARG A 257 1.63 -2.97 15.60
N THR A 258 2.54 -2.19 15.01
CA THR A 258 3.96 -2.55 14.83
C THR A 258 4.85 -1.31 14.89
N LYS A 259 6.18 -1.50 14.89
CA LYS A 259 7.19 -0.44 15.02
C LYS A 259 6.80 0.60 16.11
N GLY A 260 6.90 1.89 15.82
CA GLY A 260 6.53 2.99 16.72
C GLY A 260 5.01 3.15 16.92
N SER A 261 4.18 2.39 16.20
CA SER A 261 2.72 2.35 16.38
C SER A 261 2.26 1.10 17.14
N THR A 262 3.16 0.41 17.84
CA THR A 262 2.79 -0.72 18.71
C THR A 262 1.74 -0.27 19.74
N GLY A 263 0.59 -0.95 19.78
CA GLY A 263 -0.55 -0.61 20.65
C GLY A 263 -1.52 0.44 20.07
N TYR A 264 -1.25 0.96 18.87
CA TYR A 264 -2.12 1.90 18.16
C TYR A 264 -2.71 1.27 16.88
N PRO A 265 -3.91 1.68 16.44
CA PRO A 265 -4.74 2.78 16.98
C PRO A 265 -5.62 2.39 18.18
N ASP A 266 -5.51 1.16 18.71
CA ASP A 266 -6.33 0.68 19.83
C ASP A 266 -6.34 1.64 21.04
N ALA A 267 -5.19 2.21 21.40
CA ALA A 267 -5.05 3.15 22.50
C ALA A 267 -5.75 4.51 22.29
N ILE A 268 -5.98 4.91 21.04
CA ILE A 268 -6.62 6.20 20.68
C ILE A 268 -8.05 6.03 20.18
N ARG A 269 -8.60 4.82 20.14
CA ARG A 269 -9.92 4.57 19.52
C ARG A 269 -11.08 5.39 20.10
N GLN A 270 -10.95 5.89 21.34
CA GLN A 270 -11.96 6.70 22.03
C GLN A 270 -11.61 8.20 22.10
N THR A 271 -10.50 8.63 21.51
CA THR A 271 -10.08 10.04 21.54
C THR A 271 -10.70 10.81 20.38
N SER A 272 -10.74 12.14 20.50
CA SER A 272 -11.35 13.01 19.49
C SER A 272 -10.64 12.93 18.13
N GLN A 273 -9.32 12.76 18.10
CA GLN A 273 -8.59 12.64 16.84
C GLN A 273 -8.97 11.38 16.06
N PHE A 274 -9.13 10.22 16.73
CA PHE A 274 -9.57 9.01 16.03
C PHE A 274 -11.05 9.10 15.65
N GLN A 275 -11.88 9.73 16.49
CA GLN A 275 -13.30 10.01 16.23
C GLN A 275 -13.51 11.23 15.32
N SER A 276 -12.67 11.39 14.31
CA SER A 276 -12.76 12.43 13.29
C SER A 276 -12.87 11.80 11.89
N ASP A 277 -13.55 12.49 10.98
CA ASP A 277 -13.58 12.09 9.57
C ASP A 277 -12.25 12.37 8.84
N TRP A 278 -11.38 13.18 9.44
CA TRP A 278 -10.06 13.52 8.93
C TRP A 278 -8.97 12.53 9.34
N TYR A 279 -9.16 11.76 10.42
CA TYR A 279 -8.32 10.59 10.72
C TYR A 279 -8.90 9.38 10.00
N ARG A 280 -8.42 9.08 8.81
CA ARG A 280 -9.19 8.28 7.87
C ARG A 280 -8.97 6.77 7.99
N GLY A 281 -7.85 6.35 8.56
CA GLY A 281 -7.63 4.94 8.88
C GLY A 281 -6.17 4.59 9.09
N VAL A 282 -5.77 3.44 8.54
CA VAL A 282 -4.42 2.87 8.73
C VAL A 282 -3.84 2.41 7.41
N GLY A 283 -2.54 2.16 7.36
CA GLY A 283 -1.87 1.65 6.18
C GLY A 283 -2.03 0.13 6.03
N TRP A 284 -1.88 -0.35 4.79
CA TRP A 284 -1.77 -1.75 4.42
C TRP A 284 -0.48 -1.96 3.61
N ARG A 285 0.36 -2.88 4.07
CA ARG A 285 1.72 -3.11 3.59
C ARG A 285 1.96 -4.61 3.46
N TRP A 286 2.66 -5.06 2.41
CA TRP A 286 3.00 -6.48 2.22
C TRP A 286 3.70 -7.07 3.47
N GLY A 287 4.68 -6.34 4.00
CA GLY A 287 5.53 -6.79 5.11
C GLY A 287 4.80 -6.88 6.45
N MET A 288 3.59 -6.32 6.59
CA MET A 288 2.78 -6.45 7.80
C MET A 288 2.08 -7.81 7.93
N GLY A 289 2.24 -8.69 6.93
CA GLY A 289 1.82 -10.09 6.95
C GLY A 289 2.97 -11.08 6.66
N SER A 290 4.17 -10.81 7.18
CA SER A 290 5.32 -11.72 7.03
C SER A 290 5.20 -12.97 7.94
N ASP A 291 4.05 -13.63 7.94
CA ASP A 291 3.76 -14.87 8.69
C ASP A 291 3.34 -15.98 7.71
N LEU A 292 4.15 -17.05 7.60
CA LEU A 292 3.91 -18.13 6.63
C LEU A 292 2.66 -18.95 6.93
N SER A 293 2.02 -18.77 8.07
CA SER A 293 0.74 -19.42 8.36
C SER A 293 -0.48 -18.57 8.01
N GLU A 294 -0.27 -17.40 7.41
CA GLU A 294 -1.33 -16.62 6.78
C GLU A 294 -1.59 -17.16 5.37
N ARG A 295 -2.86 -17.30 5.00
CA ARG A 295 -3.28 -17.73 3.67
C ARG A 295 -3.26 -16.56 2.67
N ARG A 296 -3.29 -15.32 3.18
CA ARG A 296 -3.31 -14.08 2.40
C ARG A 296 -2.54 -12.96 3.10
N LEU A 297 -2.13 -11.94 2.34
CA LEU A 297 -1.41 -10.79 2.89
C LEU A 297 -2.15 -10.11 4.05
N SER A 298 -1.47 -10.03 5.21
CA SER A 298 -1.92 -9.34 6.42
C SER A 298 -3.23 -9.87 7.04
N GLU A 299 -3.49 -11.17 6.91
CA GLU A 299 -4.67 -11.87 7.44
C GLU A 299 -4.92 -11.65 8.95
N LYS A 300 -3.86 -11.59 9.75
CA LYS A 300 -3.94 -11.58 11.22
C LYS A 300 -3.75 -10.19 11.83
N ARG A 301 -3.02 -9.30 11.16
CA ARG A 301 -2.67 -7.99 11.71
C ARG A 301 -3.56 -6.86 11.19
N VAL A 302 -3.53 -6.62 9.89
CA VAL A 302 -4.13 -5.41 9.29
C VAL A 302 -5.61 -5.61 8.97
N ILE A 303 -5.98 -6.73 8.34
CA ILE A 303 -7.35 -6.98 7.91
C ILE A 303 -8.32 -7.05 9.11
N PRO A 304 -8.01 -7.76 10.21
CA PRO A 304 -8.88 -7.75 11.38
C PRO A 304 -8.96 -6.36 12.04
N LEU A 305 -7.88 -5.58 12.00
CA LEU A 305 -7.91 -4.21 12.52
C LEU A 305 -8.84 -3.30 11.70
N LEU A 306 -8.89 -3.44 10.38
CA LEU A 306 -9.86 -2.70 9.55
C LEU A 306 -11.29 -2.97 10.03
N ASP A 307 -11.60 -4.23 10.32
CA ASP A 307 -12.92 -4.66 10.80
C ASP A 307 -13.18 -4.13 12.23
N ASP A 308 -12.19 -4.22 13.12
CA ASP A 308 -12.25 -3.69 14.49
C ASP A 308 -12.54 -2.19 14.49
N MET A 309 -11.79 -1.41 13.71
CA MET A 309 -11.94 0.05 13.63
C MET A 309 -13.35 0.46 13.21
N ASN A 310 -13.93 -0.26 12.24
CA ASN A 310 -15.27 0.00 11.74
C ASN A 310 -16.36 -0.45 12.72
N ASN A 311 -16.10 -1.48 13.51
CA ASN A 311 -16.97 -1.82 14.63
C ASN A 311 -16.91 -0.77 15.75
N TRP A 312 -15.72 -0.23 16.07
CA TRP A 312 -15.58 0.80 17.12
C TRP A 312 -16.40 2.06 16.85
N ILE A 313 -16.60 2.42 15.57
CA ILE A 313 -17.36 3.61 15.16
C ILE A 313 -18.76 3.27 14.62
N ALA A 314 -19.22 2.03 14.79
CA ALA A 314 -20.49 1.55 14.22
C ALA A 314 -21.72 2.35 14.69
N ASP A 315 -21.70 2.87 15.91
CA ASP A 315 -22.82 3.63 16.49
C ASP A 315 -22.68 5.16 16.36
N THR A 316 -21.72 5.63 15.54
CA THR A 316 -21.48 7.06 15.31
C THR A 316 -22.05 7.54 13.96
N SER A 317 -21.98 8.84 13.67
CA SER A 317 -22.27 9.36 12.32
C SER A 317 -21.02 9.43 11.42
N LEU A 318 -19.86 8.95 11.91
CA LEU A 318 -18.61 9.02 11.17
C LEU A 318 -18.63 8.11 9.95
N ARG A 319 -17.85 8.48 8.95
CA ARG A 319 -17.58 7.63 7.79
C ARG A 319 -16.76 6.40 8.20
N PRO A 320 -16.88 5.27 7.49
CA PRO A 320 -16.08 4.07 7.76
C PRO A 320 -14.57 4.32 7.66
N LYS A 321 -13.76 3.69 8.53
CA LYS A 321 -12.29 3.78 8.47
C LYS A 321 -11.75 2.92 7.32
N TYR A 322 -10.66 3.36 6.71
CA TYR A 322 -10.13 2.82 5.47
C TYR A 322 -8.70 2.31 5.58
N LEU A 323 -8.27 1.57 4.56
CA LEU A 323 -6.87 1.21 4.37
C LEU A 323 -6.24 2.11 3.31
N LEU A 324 -5.04 2.62 3.55
CA LEU A 324 -4.21 3.20 2.49
C LEU A 324 -3.10 2.22 2.17
N ALA A 325 -2.90 1.85 0.90
CA ALA A 325 -1.76 1.01 0.56
C ALA A 325 -0.44 1.80 0.72
N ILE A 326 0.52 1.23 1.44
CA ILE A 326 1.79 1.87 1.80
C ILE A 326 2.99 0.94 1.61
N THR A 327 4.19 1.52 1.47
CA THR A 327 5.43 0.75 1.32
C THR A 327 6.34 0.76 2.56
N GLU A 328 6.74 1.93 3.12
CA GLU A 328 7.72 2.09 4.23
C GLU A 328 9.20 2.06 3.81
N THR A 329 9.53 1.92 2.52
CA THR A 329 10.92 1.67 2.09
C THR A 329 11.67 2.96 1.74
N TYR A 330 12.98 2.96 2.01
CA TYR A 330 13.90 4.09 1.83
C TYR A 330 14.58 4.04 0.46
N GLY A 331 14.55 5.18 -0.24
CA GLY A 331 15.20 5.34 -1.54
C GLY A 331 14.66 4.40 -2.63
N LYS A 332 14.84 4.78 -3.87
CA LYS A 332 14.36 4.04 -5.04
C LYS A 332 15.37 4.21 -6.18
N ALA A 333 15.91 3.10 -6.66
CA ALA A 333 16.87 3.08 -7.74
C ALA A 333 16.51 2.02 -8.80
N PRO A 334 16.97 2.21 -10.06
CA PRO A 334 16.81 1.19 -11.08
C PRO A 334 17.38 -0.16 -10.63
N GLY A 335 16.59 -1.22 -10.74
CA GLY A 335 16.96 -2.58 -10.34
C GLY A 335 16.48 -2.99 -8.94
N ASP A 336 15.89 -2.08 -8.17
CA ASP A 336 15.18 -2.42 -6.94
C ASP A 336 13.90 -3.22 -7.22
N ASP A 337 13.51 -4.10 -6.29
CA ASP A 337 12.30 -4.94 -6.34
C ASP A 337 11.04 -4.12 -5.97
N ILE A 338 10.79 -2.99 -6.62
CA ILE A 338 9.72 -2.02 -6.27
C ILE A 338 8.34 -2.67 -6.20
N TYR A 339 7.94 -3.36 -7.27
CA TYR A 339 6.62 -3.97 -7.40
C TYR A 339 6.36 -4.97 -6.26
N ALA A 340 7.32 -5.86 -5.99
CA ALA A 340 7.21 -6.88 -4.94
C ALA A 340 6.97 -6.30 -3.53
N ASN A 341 7.48 -5.10 -3.27
CA ASN A 341 7.52 -4.47 -1.95
C ASN A 341 6.51 -3.33 -1.80
N GLY A 342 5.43 -3.26 -2.57
CA GLY A 342 4.50 -2.15 -2.38
C GLY A 342 3.10 -2.37 -2.94
N PRO A 343 2.10 -2.76 -2.13
CA PRO A 343 0.73 -2.66 -2.59
C PRO A 343 0.39 -1.21 -2.96
N VAL A 344 -0.63 -1.04 -3.80
CA VAL A 344 -1.09 0.27 -4.31
C VAL A 344 -2.57 0.47 -4.08
N SER A 345 -3.00 1.74 -4.13
CA SER A 345 -4.40 2.14 -4.07
C SER A 345 -4.84 2.59 -5.46
N TYR A 346 -5.91 2.00 -6.01
CA TYR A 346 -6.50 2.43 -7.28
C TYR A 346 -7.62 3.42 -6.97
N LEU A 347 -7.33 4.71 -7.13
CA LEU A 347 -8.25 5.81 -6.87
C LEU A 347 -9.15 6.03 -8.08
N ARG A 348 -10.46 6.08 -7.87
CA ARG A 348 -11.42 6.32 -8.93
C ARG A 348 -11.33 7.77 -9.38
N MET A 349 -10.68 7.99 -10.50
CA MET A 349 -10.29 9.30 -11.00
C MET A 349 -9.96 9.17 -12.49
N ASP A 350 -10.63 9.97 -13.32
CA ASP A 350 -10.40 9.95 -14.77
C ASP A 350 -9.09 10.67 -15.14
N ASP A 351 -8.79 11.80 -14.50
CA ASP A 351 -7.63 12.65 -14.80
C ASP A 351 -6.89 13.03 -13.52
N LEU A 352 -5.57 13.14 -13.60
CA LEU A 352 -4.78 13.65 -12.48
C LEU A 352 -5.06 15.16 -12.29
N PRO A 353 -5.05 15.66 -11.04
CA PRO A 353 -5.21 17.08 -10.82
C PRO A 353 -3.93 17.85 -11.22
N GLU A 354 -4.05 19.16 -11.41
CA GLU A 354 -2.91 20.03 -11.64
C GLU A 354 -1.86 19.91 -10.52
N PRO A 355 -0.55 19.87 -10.86
CA PRO A 355 0.52 19.89 -9.87
C PRO A 355 0.34 20.97 -8.80
N GLY A 356 0.44 20.56 -7.52
CA GLY A 356 0.24 21.45 -6.37
C GLY A 356 -1.21 21.53 -5.86
N ASN A 357 -2.20 21.02 -6.60
CA ASN A 357 -3.58 20.86 -6.14
C ASN A 357 -3.89 19.37 -5.90
N TYR A 358 -3.66 18.90 -4.67
CA TYR A 358 -3.88 17.51 -4.29
C TYR A 358 -5.28 17.26 -3.69
N GLY A 359 -6.12 18.29 -3.61
CA GLY A 359 -7.49 18.22 -3.07
C GLY A 359 -8.32 17.07 -3.66
N PRO A 360 -8.37 16.89 -5.01
CA PRO A 360 -9.11 15.79 -5.61
C PRO A 360 -8.63 14.38 -5.19
N ILE A 361 -7.33 14.21 -4.93
CA ILE A 361 -6.75 12.95 -4.41
C ILE A 361 -7.21 12.74 -2.96
N VAL A 362 -7.14 13.78 -2.14
CA VAL A 362 -7.62 13.77 -0.76
C VAL A 362 -9.12 13.45 -0.70
N ASP A 363 -9.94 14.05 -1.55
CA ASP A 363 -11.38 13.80 -1.59
C ASP A 363 -11.68 12.33 -1.93
N ALA A 364 -11.01 11.75 -2.93
CA ALA A 364 -11.20 10.34 -3.29
C ALA A 364 -10.84 9.39 -2.12
N LEU A 365 -9.75 9.67 -1.41
CA LEU A 365 -9.34 8.91 -0.23
C LEU A 365 -10.31 9.09 0.95
N ARG A 366 -10.79 10.31 1.19
CA ARG A 366 -11.76 10.63 2.26
C ARG A 366 -13.10 9.96 2.02
N ASP A 367 -13.51 9.87 0.75
CA ASP A 367 -14.81 9.35 0.35
C ASP A 367 -14.79 7.82 0.14
N GLY A 368 -13.61 7.20 0.14
CA GLY A 368 -13.46 5.76 -0.03
C GLY A 368 -13.68 5.30 -1.47
N GLU A 369 -13.52 6.21 -2.44
CA GLU A 369 -13.67 5.97 -3.88
C GLU A 369 -12.40 5.31 -4.45
N TYR A 370 -12.00 4.20 -3.84
CA TYR A 370 -10.81 3.44 -4.24
C TYR A 370 -10.87 2.00 -3.70
N PHE A 371 -9.98 1.16 -4.22
CA PHE A 371 -9.65 -0.13 -3.62
C PHE A 371 -8.14 -0.24 -3.45
N VAL A 372 -7.70 -1.08 -2.51
CA VAL A 372 -6.28 -1.43 -2.39
C VAL A 372 -6.02 -2.77 -3.03
N THR A 373 -4.87 -2.94 -3.66
CA THR A 373 -4.44 -4.21 -4.26
C THR A 373 -2.93 -4.38 -4.19
N SER A 374 -2.47 -5.63 -4.23
CA SER A 374 -1.07 -5.93 -4.49
C SER A 374 -0.70 -5.84 -5.99
N GLY A 375 -1.68 -5.86 -6.90
CA GLY A 375 -1.49 -5.65 -8.35
C GLY A 375 -1.98 -6.80 -9.24
N GLU A 376 -2.03 -8.02 -8.70
CA GLU A 376 -2.41 -9.24 -9.45
C GLU A 376 -3.92 -9.39 -9.59
N VAL A 377 -4.66 -8.91 -8.60
CA VAL A 377 -6.12 -8.96 -8.55
C VAL A 377 -6.64 -7.53 -8.62
N LEU A 378 -7.51 -7.20 -9.57
CA LEU A 378 -8.15 -5.89 -9.65
C LEU A 378 -9.67 -6.00 -9.44
N ILE A 379 -10.28 -4.91 -9.00
CA ILE A 379 -11.74 -4.78 -8.85
C ILE A 379 -12.23 -3.63 -9.73
N PRO A 380 -12.42 -3.84 -11.05
CA PRO A 380 -12.86 -2.80 -11.98
C PRO A 380 -14.17 -2.11 -11.59
N SER A 381 -15.08 -2.83 -10.94
CA SER A 381 -16.31 -2.24 -10.44
C SER A 381 -16.84 -3.02 -9.24
N HIS A 382 -17.51 -2.33 -8.33
CA HIS A 382 -18.31 -2.97 -7.29
C HIS A 382 -19.49 -2.08 -6.91
N ARG A 383 -20.57 -2.71 -6.43
CA ARG A 383 -21.73 -2.01 -5.86
C ARG A 383 -22.54 -2.93 -4.98
N TYR A 384 -23.34 -2.32 -4.10
CA TYR A 384 -24.28 -3.01 -3.25
C TYR A 384 -25.71 -2.69 -3.71
N GLU A 385 -26.48 -3.72 -4.04
CA GLU A 385 -27.87 -3.64 -4.51
C GLU A 385 -28.83 -4.20 -3.44
N GLY A 386 -30.05 -3.67 -3.37
CA GLY A 386 -31.08 -4.16 -2.46
C GLY A 386 -31.11 -3.46 -1.09
N ARG A 387 -31.81 -4.07 -0.12
CA ARG A 387 -31.95 -3.60 1.27
C ARG A 387 -32.23 -4.77 2.22
N GLY A 388 -31.83 -4.63 3.49
CA GLY A 388 -32.12 -5.61 4.55
C GLY A 388 -31.66 -7.03 4.19
N THR A 389 -32.55 -8.00 4.28
CA THR A 389 -32.27 -9.41 3.96
C THR A 389 -32.00 -9.71 2.48
N ASN A 390 -32.27 -8.75 1.59
CA ASN A 390 -32.14 -8.89 0.14
C ASN A 390 -30.93 -8.12 -0.41
N MET A 391 -29.93 -7.82 0.41
CA MET A 391 -28.71 -7.19 -0.06
C MET A 391 -27.92 -8.13 -0.96
N THR A 392 -27.32 -7.58 -2.02
CA THR A 392 -26.43 -8.31 -2.94
C THR A 392 -25.24 -7.43 -3.27
N LEU A 393 -24.04 -7.95 -3.06
CA LEU A 393 -22.83 -7.38 -3.64
C LEU A 393 -22.71 -7.86 -5.09
N VAL A 394 -22.43 -6.92 -6.00
CA VAL A 394 -22.02 -7.22 -7.37
C VAL A 394 -20.65 -6.62 -7.61
N ALA A 395 -19.65 -7.45 -7.91
CA ALA A 395 -18.28 -7.00 -8.14
C ALA A 395 -17.70 -7.67 -9.39
N ASP A 396 -17.12 -6.88 -10.28
CA ASP A 396 -16.26 -7.38 -11.35
C ASP A 396 -14.86 -7.53 -10.79
N VAL A 397 -14.25 -8.70 -11.00
CA VAL A 397 -12.90 -9.01 -10.54
C VAL A 397 -12.12 -9.61 -11.70
N GLU A 398 -10.87 -9.22 -11.84
CA GLU A 398 -9.94 -9.79 -12.81
C GLU A 398 -8.60 -10.08 -12.14
N TRP A 399 -7.91 -11.13 -12.59
CA TRP A 399 -6.75 -11.65 -11.88
C TRP A 399 -5.73 -12.31 -12.82
N THR A 400 -4.48 -12.39 -12.39
CA THR A 400 -3.41 -13.09 -13.12
C THR A 400 -3.16 -14.51 -12.58
N PHE A 401 -2.94 -14.69 -11.28
CA PHE A 401 -2.85 -16.02 -10.64
C PHE A 401 -4.25 -16.61 -10.41
N PRO A 402 -4.42 -17.95 -10.41
CA PRO A 402 -5.71 -18.56 -10.09
C PRO A 402 -6.29 -18.00 -8.79
N LEU A 403 -7.57 -17.66 -8.79
CA LEU A 403 -8.24 -17.23 -7.56
C LEU A 403 -8.34 -18.40 -6.58
N ASP A 404 -8.17 -18.09 -5.30
CA ASP A 404 -8.40 -19.05 -4.23
C ASP A 404 -9.82 -18.87 -3.67
N PHE A 405 -10.17 -17.64 -3.27
CA PHE A 405 -11.50 -17.32 -2.80
C PHE A 405 -11.82 -15.83 -2.90
N VAL A 406 -13.12 -15.53 -2.89
CA VAL A 406 -13.63 -14.19 -2.64
C VAL A 406 -14.37 -14.15 -1.32
N GLU A 407 -14.44 -12.99 -0.67
CA GLU A 407 -15.15 -12.82 0.59
C GLU A 407 -15.92 -11.52 0.68
N ILE A 408 -17.07 -11.60 1.34
CA ILE A 408 -17.81 -10.44 1.83
C ILE A 408 -17.74 -10.45 3.36
N VAL A 409 -17.43 -9.28 3.93
CA VAL A 409 -17.25 -9.09 5.37
C VAL A 409 -18.13 -7.95 5.82
N TYR A 410 -18.93 -8.15 6.86
CA TYR A 410 -19.84 -7.14 7.38
C TYR A 410 -19.94 -7.23 8.89
N GLY A 411 -20.22 -6.11 9.55
CA GLY A 411 -20.23 -6.04 11.01
C GLY A 411 -21.34 -5.20 11.60
N ASP A 412 -21.78 -5.58 12.81
CA ASP A 412 -22.84 -4.92 13.58
C ASP A 412 -22.31 -4.06 14.73
N GLY A 413 -21.02 -3.70 14.73
CA GLY A 413 -20.41 -2.93 15.82
C GLY A 413 -19.92 -3.79 16.98
N VAL A 414 -20.34 -5.05 17.05
CA VAL A 414 -19.92 -6.00 18.09
C VAL A 414 -19.33 -7.26 17.46
N ARG A 415 -19.95 -7.77 16.41
CA ARG A 415 -19.59 -8.99 15.69
C ARG A 415 -19.26 -8.66 14.25
N THR A 416 -18.21 -9.29 13.75
CA THR A 416 -17.87 -9.33 12.32
C THR A 416 -18.23 -10.69 11.77
N THR A 417 -18.92 -10.71 10.64
CA THR A 417 -19.26 -11.92 9.89
C THR A 417 -18.50 -11.92 8.58
N THR A 418 -17.81 -13.01 8.29
CA THR A 418 -17.11 -13.24 7.04
C THR A 418 -17.76 -14.40 6.30
N ARG A 419 -18.19 -14.17 5.07
CA ARG A 419 -18.65 -15.24 4.17
C ARG A 419 -17.63 -15.38 3.04
N ARG A 420 -16.99 -16.54 2.97
CA ARG A 420 -16.03 -16.90 1.92
C ARG A 420 -16.68 -17.82 0.89
N MET A 421 -16.36 -17.58 -0.36
CA MET A 421 -16.75 -18.43 -1.49
C MET A 421 -15.48 -18.90 -2.18
N SER A 422 -15.35 -20.22 -2.34
CA SER A 422 -14.26 -20.80 -3.14
C SER A 422 -14.31 -20.26 -4.57
N ALA A 423 -13.15 -19.95 -5.11
CA ALA A 423 -12.95 -19.54 -6.50
C ALA A 423 -11.88 -20.40 -7.20
N THR A 424 -11.49 -21.51 -6.57
CA THR A 424 -10.44 -22.46 -7.00
C THR A 424 -10.74 -23.17 -8.33
N ASP A 425 -11.97 -23.11 -8.82
CA ASP A 425 -12.39 -23.64 -10.12
C ASP A 425 -12.14 -22.65 -11.28
N LEU A 426 -11.79 -21.40 -10.97
CA LEU A 426 -11.50 -20.37 -11.96
C LEU A 426 -10.01 -20.42 -12.37
N PRO A 427 -9.70 -20.43 -13.69
CA PRO A 427 -8.33 -20.50 -14.17
C PRO A 427 -7.57 -19.18 -13.95
N ALA A 428 -6.24 -19.21 -14.07
CA ALA A 428 -5.40 -18.02 -14.16
C ALA A 428 -5.81 -17.09 -15.31
N PHE A 429 -5.41 -15.81 -15.25
CA PHE A 429 -5.69 -14.79 -16.28
C PHE A 429 -7.18 -14.64 -16.60
N GLY A 430 -8.02 -14.64 -15.57
CA GLY A 430 -9.47 -14.64 -15.70
C GLY A 430 -10.12 -13.32 -15.31
N ARG A 431 -11.43 -13.24 -15.61
CA ARG A 431 -12.33 -12.18 -15.17
C ARG A 431 -13.71 -12.79 -14.92
N GLU A 432 -14.35 -12.39 -13.82
CA GLU A 432 -15.67 -12.88 -13.41
C GLU A 432 -16.45 -11.78 -12.69
N THR A 433 -17.78 -11.80 -12.84
CA THR A 433 -18.70 -10.96 -12.07
C THR A 433 -19.29 -11.77 -10.92
N PHE A 434 -18.84 -11.51 -9.70
CA PHE A 434 -19.36 -12.15 -8.51
C PHE A 434 -20.67 -11.48 -8.06
N ARG A 435 -21.71 -12.29 -7.81
CA ARG A 435 -22.99 -11.85 -7.22
C ARG A 435 -23.21 -12.56 -5.91
N ILE A 436 -23.03 -11.85 -4.80
CA ILE A 436 -22.98 -12.44 -3.46
C ILE A 436 -24.14 -11.88 -2.62
N PRO A 437 -25.21 -12.66 -2.38
CA PRO A 437 -26.29 -12.24 -1.50
C PRO A 437 -25.83 -12.26 -0.04
N PHE A 438 -26.30 -11.32 0.76
CA PHE A 438 -26.08 -11.29 2.21
C PHE A 438 -27.24 -10.60 2.93
N ASP A 439 -27.35 -10.84 4.24
CA ASP A 439 -28.32 -10.13 5.08
C ASP A 439 -27.68 -8.88 5.69
N GLY A 440 -28.07 -7.71 5.19
CA GLY A 440 -27.62 -6.43 5.71
C GLY A 440 -28.40 -5.94 6.92
N THR A 441 -29.40 -6.69 7.41
CA THR A 441 -30.25 -6.26 8.53
C THR A 441 -29.42 -6.10 9.81
N GLY A 442 -29.48 -4.91 10.41
CA GLY A 442 -28.75 -4.57 11.64
C GLY A 442 -27.24 -4.40 11.48
N GLN A 443 -26.69 -4.57 10.27
CA GLN A 443 -25.27 -4.39 10.00
C GLN A 443 -24.95 -2.89 9.84
N ALA A 444 -23.80 -2.44 10.35
CA ALA A 444 -23.32 -1.05 10.18
C ALA A 444 -22.46 -0.85 8.94
N TRP A 445 -21.72 -1.87 8.52
CA TRP A 445 -20.76 -1.74 7.43
C TRP A 445 -20.56 -3.07 6.70
N VAL A 446 -20.08 -2.99 5.46
CA VAL A 446 -19.73 -4.14 4.61
C VAL A 446 -18.53 -3.82 3.72
N ARG A 447 -17.67 -4.79 3.45
CA ARG A 447 -16.58 -4.72 2.46
C ARG A 447 -16.45 -6.02 1.67
N PHE A 448 -15.75 -5.95 0.55
CA PHE A 448 -15.43 -7.08 -0.31
C PHE A 448 -13.93 -7.25 -0.47
N ALA A 449 -13.49 -8.49 -0.66
CA ALA A 449 -12.12 -8.81 -1.04
C ALA A 449 -12.04 -10.05 -1.94
N ALA A 450 -11.01 -10.10 -2.78
CA ALA A 450 -10.67 -11.25 -3.62
C ALA A 450 -9.18 -11.60 -3.44
N TRP A 451 -8.89 -12.90 -3.33
CA TRP A 451 -7.55 -13.42 -3.02
C TRP A 451 -7.17 -14.55 -3.95
N ASP A 452 -5.93 -14.52 -4.43
CA ASP A 452 -5.36 -15.56 -5.30
C ASP A 452 -4.53 -16.60 -4.54
N THR A 453 -4.07 -17.62 -5.26
CA THR A 453 -3.26 -18.71 -4.67
C THR A 453 -1.85 -18.28 -4.24
N ALA A 454 -1.37 -17.11 -4.66
CA ALA A 454 -0.10 -16.52 -4.21
C ALA A 454 -0.27 -15.68 -2.92
N GLY A 455 -1.50 -15.58 -2.41
CA GLY A 455 -1.84 -14.77 -1.24
C GLY A 455 -1.98 -13.27 -1.56
N ASN A 456 -1.92 -12.91 -2.84
CA ASN A 456 -2.16 -11.57 -3.34
C ASN A 456 -3.66 -11.28 -3.34
N GLY A 457 -4.04 -10.01 -3.39
CA GLY A 457 -5.46 -9.70 -3.45
C GLY A 457 -5.78 -8.23 -3.51
N ALA A 458 -7.08 -7.98 -3.64
CA ALA A 458 -7.67 -6.66 -3.64
C ALA A 458 -8.82 -6.56 -2.64
N MET A 459 -8.99 -5.37 -2.06
CA MET A 459 -10.02 -5.08 -1.06
C MET A 459 -10.68 -3.74 -1.32
N THR A 460 -12.01 -3.73 -1.33
CA THR A 460 -12.79 -2.49 -1.35
C THR A 460 -12.76 -1.84 0.02
N MET A 461 -12.93 -0.52 0.06
CA MET A 461 -13.13 0.18 1.32
C MET A 461 -14.50 -0.19 1.95
N PRO A 462 -14.60 -0.28 3.29
CA PRO A 462 -15.86 -0.47 3.98
C PRO A 462 -16.93 0.54 3.58
N PHE A 463 -18.09 0.04 3.17
CA PHE A 463 -19.28 0.82 2.88
C PHE A 463 -20.20 0.84 4.09
N ARG A 464 -20.77 2.02 4.41
CA ARG A 464 -21.72 2.18 5.51
C ARG A 464 -23.08 1.63 5.11
N LEU A 465 -23.63 0.70 5.88
CA LEU A 465 -25.01 0.26 5.76
C LEU A 465 -25.88 1.13 6.67
N TYR A 466 -26.96 1.68 6.12
CA TYR A 466 -27.93 2.42 6.91
C TYR A 466 -28.69 1.45 7.81
N ARG A 467 -28.53 1.63 9.12
CA ARG A 467 -29.25 0.89 10.15
C ARG A 467 -30.67 1.39 10.34
#